data_AF-D4Z6R6-F1
#
_entry.id   AF-D4Z6R6-F1
#
_cell.length_a   1.000
_cell.length_b   1.000
_cell.length_c   1.000
_cell.angle_alpha   90.00
_cell.angle_beta   90.00
_cell.angle_gamma   90.00
#
_symmetry.space_group_name_H-M   'P 1'
#
loop_
_entity.id
_entity.type
_entity.pdbx_description
1 polymer ?
#
loop_
_entity_poly.entity_id
_entity_poly.type
_entity_poly.pdbx_seq_one_letter_code
_entity_poly.pdbx_strand_id
1 'polypeptide(L)' 'MVLKVKFADFRIITRSRSFAAPLRSPDLLAETGRALLRAQLPLRMGARLLGLGVHNLDHEEPEQASGQLNLSL' A
#
# COMPACT_ATOMS: atom_id res chain seq x y z
N MET A 1 -0.03 3.08 -0.69
CA MET A 1 0.76 2.50 0.42
C MET A 1 -0.03 1.39 1.10
N VAL A 2 0.64 0.36 1.57
CA VAL A 2 0.06 -0.84 2.17
C VAL A 2 0.78 -1.20 3.48
N LEU A 3 0.01 -1.45 4.53
CA LEU A 3 0.43 -2.09 5.78
C LEU A 3 0.01 -3.56 5.75
N LYS A 4 0.96 -4.46 6.00
CA LYS A 4 0.75 -5.89 6.25
C LYS A 4 1.05 -6.19 7.71
N VAL A 5 0.12 -6.84 8.39
CA VAL A 5 0.29 -7.29 9.78
C VAL A 5 0.18 -8.81 9.80
N LYS A 6 1.25 -9.49 10.18
CA LYS A 6 1.25 -10.94 10.43
C LYS A 6 1.12 -11.19 11.93
N PHE A 7 0.13 -11.96 12.31
CA PHE A 7 -0.15 -12.31 13.70
C PHE A 7 0.66 -13.53 14.18
N ALA A 8 0.61 -13.77 15.49
CA ALA A 8 1.26 -14.92 16.13
C ALA A 8 0.80 -16.27 15.57
N ASP A 9 -0.46 -16.36 15.12
CA ASP A 9 -1.03 -17.54 14.44
C ASP A 9 -0.78 -17.57 12.93
N PHE A 10 0.16 -16.75 12.45
CA PHE A 10 0.60 -16.65 11.06
C PHE A 10 -0.44 -16.13 10.07
N ARG A 11 -1.64 -15.73 10.51
CA ARG A 11 -2.61 -15.03 9.65
C ARG A 11 -2.11 -13.62 9.33
N ILE A 12 -2.43 -13.16 8.12
CA ILE A 12 -2.04 -11.85 7.62
C ILE A 12 -3.29 -11.02 7.34
N ILE A 13 -3.30 -9.77 7.83
CA ILE A 13 -4.22 -8.74 7.34
C ILE A 13 -3.44 -7.69 6.55
N THR A 14 -4.13 -7.08 5.59
CA THR A 14 -3.60 -6.01 4.75
C THR A 14 -4.52 -4.80 4.85
N ARG A 15 -3.94 -3.61 5.02
CA ARG A 15 -4.62 -2.32 4.97
C ARG A 15 -3.91 -1.41 3.99
N SER A 16 -4.65 -0.84 3.05
CA SER A 16 -4.10 0.06 2.05
C SER A 16 -4.65 1.47 2.25
N ARG A 17 -3.85 2.45 1.84
CA ARG A 17 -4.28 3.83 1.62
C ARG A 17 -3.75 4.30 0.27
N SER A 18 -4.66 4.79 -0.57
CA SER A 18 -4.35 5.41 -1.84
C SER A 18 -4.10 6.91 -1.66
N PHE A 19 -3.30 7.48 -2.56
CA PHE A 19 -2.93 8.88 -2.56
C PHE A 19 -3.22 9.45 -3.94
N ALA A 20 -3.67 10.71 -3.99
CA ALA A 20 -3.92 11.41 -5.25
C ALA A 20 -2.62 11.83 -5.97
N ALA A 21 -1.52 11.95 -5.21
CA ALA A 21 -0.20 12.28 -5.74
C ALA A 21 0.85 11.27 -5.23
N PRO A 22 1.97 11.11 -5.94
CA PRO A 22 3.07 10.25 -5.50
C PRO A 22 3.59 10.62 -4.11
N LEU A 23 3.94 9.60 -3.32
CA LEU A 23 4.58 9.77 -2.01
C LEU A 23 6.04 10.15 -2.23
N ARG A 24 6.41 11.40 -1.90
CA ARG A 24 7.77 11.94 -2.13
C ARG A 24 8.62 12.10 -0.88
N SER A 25 8.16 11.63 0.28
CA SER A 25 8.86 11.80 1.57
C SER A 25 8.82 10.52 2.42
N PRO A 26 9.95 10.14 3.04
CA PRO A 26 9.98 9.05 4.02
C PRO A 26 9.16 9.35 5.27
N ASP A 27 9.05 10.62 5.69
CA ASP A 27 8.24 11.03 6.85
C ASP A 27 6.76 10.79 6.58
N LEU A 28 6.29 11.11 5.36
CA LEU A 28 4.91 10.89 4.96
C LEU A 28 4.57 9.40 4.89
N LEU A 29 5.53 8.57 4.46
CA LEU A 29 5.41 7.11 4.52
C LEU A 29 5.28 6.64 5.98
N ALA A 30 6.19 7.09 6.87
CA ALA A 30 6.19 6.67 8.26
C ALA A 30 4.90 7.10 8.98
N GLU A 31 4.42 8.33 8.77
CA GLU A 31 3.18 8.83 9.37
C GLU A 31 1.96 8.05 8.87
N THR A 32 1.88 7.79 7.56
CA THR A 32 0.80 6.97 6.99
C THR A 32 0.82 5.56 7.56
N GLY A 33 2.00 4.95 7.67
CA GLY A 33 2.15 3.61 8.24
C GLY A 33 1.69 3.55 9.70
N ARG A 34 2.06 4.55 10.51
CA ARG A 34 1.59 4.69 11.90
C ARG A 34 0.07 4.89 11.96
N ALA A 35 -0.50 5.73 11.10
CA ALA A 35 -1.95 5.95 11.06
C ALA A 35 -2.71 4.65 10.72
N LEU A 36 -2.24 3.90 9.72
CA LEU A 36 -2.81 2.61 9.35
C LEU A 36 -2.73 1.59 10.50
N LEU A 37 -1.61 1.56 11.22
CA LEU A 37 -1.41 0.66 12.35
C LEU A 37 -2.30 1.06 13.54
N ARG A 38 -2.32 2.34 13.90
CA ARG A 38 -3.15 2.88 15.00
C ARG A 38 -4.63 2.56 14.80
N ALA A 39 -5.12 2.63 13.56
CA ALA A 39 -6.49 2.26 13.22
C ALA A 39 -6.82 0.77 13.42
N GLN A 40 -5.82 -0.10 13.62
CA GLN A 40 -6.04 -1.52 13.94
C GLN A 40 -5.96 -1.81 15.46
N LEU A 41 -5.67 -0.80 16.29
CA LEU A 41 -5.57 -0.98 17.73
C LEU A 41 -6.96 -0.95 18.40
N PRO A 42 -7.20 -1.77 19.44
CA PRO A 42 -6.31 -2.82 19.95
C PRO A 42 -6.24 -4.03 19.00
N LEU A 43 -5.04 -4.62 18.85
CA LEU A 43 -4.90 -5.83 18.07
C LEU A 43 -5.50 -7.03 18.82
N ARG A 44 -6.19 -7.91 18.09
CA ARG A 44 -6.76 -9.16 18.63
C ARG A 44 -5.72 -10.09 19.28
N MET A 45 -4.46 -10.00 18.85
CA MET A 45 -3.32 -10.77 19.35
C MET A 45 -2.01 -10.09 18.92
N GLY A 46 -0.87 -10.55 19.44
CA GLY A 46 0.44 -10.01 19.11
C GLY A 46 0.75 -10.06 17.60
N ALA A 47 1.28 -8.96 17.08
CA ALA A 47 1.87 -8.92 15.73
C ALA A 47 3.29 -9.49 15.79
N ARG A 48 3.58 -10.47 14.92
CA ARG A 48 4.90 -11.08 14.76
C ARG A 48 5.73 -10.38 13.69
N LEU A 49 5.08 -9.80 12.68
CA LEU A 49 5.74 -9.04 11.62
C LEU A 49 4.84 -7.90 11.15
N LEU A 50 5.45 -6.73 10.93
CA LEU A 50 4.84 -5.58 10.30
C LEU A 50 5.60 -5.30 9.00
N GLY A 51 4.88 -5.18 7.89
CA GLY A 51 5.45 -4.83 6.59
C GLY A 51 4.78 -3.58 6.03
N LEU A 52 5.59 -2.66 5.50
CA LEU A 52 5.10 -1.51 4.75
C LEU A 52 5.51 -1.65 3.28
N GLY A 53 4.58 -1.39 2.37
CA GLY A 53 4.79 -1.45 0.93
C GLY A 53 4.23 -0.22 0.23
N VAL A 54 4.87 0.19 -0.86
CA VAL A 54 4.35 1.19 -1.79
C VAL A 54 4.04 0.48 -3.10
N HIS A 55 2.89 0.82 -3.69
CA HIS A 55 2.41 0.27 -4.94
C HIS A 55 1.98 1.44 -5.83
N ASN A 56 1.81 1.17 -7.13
CA ASN A 56 1.49 2.20 -8.11
C ASN A 56 2.56 3.32 -8.10
N LEU A 57 3.82 2.89 -8.22
CA LEU A 57 4.95 3.80 -8.36
C LEU A 57 4.82 4.51 -9.72
N ASP A 58 5.18 5.78 -9.76
CA ASP A 58 5.24 6.53 -11.01
C ASP A 58 6.21 5.80 -11.95
N HIS A 59 5.79 5.62 -13.19
CA HIS A 59 6.65 5.15 -14.26
C HIS A 59 6.79 6.30 -15.24
N GLU A 60 8.02 6.65 -15.60
CA GLU A 60 8.27 7.54 -16.73
C GLU A 60 7.95 6.76 -18.01
N GLU A 61 6.67 6.49 -18.26
CA GLU A 61 6.24 6.06 -19.58
C GLU A 61 6.28 7.28 -20.49
N PRO A 62 7.05 7.28 -21.60
CA PRO A 62 6.87 8.29 -22.63
C PRO A 62 5.40 8.24 -23.03
N GLU A 63 4.71 9.38 -23.15
CA GLU A 63 3.29 9.47 -23.53
C GLU A 63 2.97 8.51 -24.69
N GLN A 64 2.59 7.28 -24.37
CA GLN A 64 2.14 6.30 -25.35
C GLN A 64 0.72 6.76 -25.63
N ALA A 65 0.50 7.32 -26.82
CA ALA A 65 -0.80 7.67 -27.33
C ALA A 65 -1.79 6.56 -26.94
N SER A 66 -2.87 6.93 -26.26
CA SER A 66 -3.92 6.03 -25.78
C SER A 66 -4.50 5.22 -26.94
N GLY A 67 -3.86 4.09 -27.22
CA GLY A 67 -4.22 3.15 -28.27
C GLY A 67 -5.40 2.33 -27.77
N GLN A 68 -6.60 2.71 -28.20
CA GLN A 68 -7.80 1.91 -28.06
C GLN A 68 -7.51 0.49 -28.56
N LEU A 69 -7.58 -0.50 -27.68
CA LEU A 69 -7.45 -1.91 -28.05
C LEU A 69 -8.71 -2.32 -28.80
N ASN A 70 -8.58 -2.69 -30.08
CA ASN A 70 -9.70 -3.22 -30.86
C ASN A 70 -9.84 -4.72 -30.61
N LEU A 71 -11.06 -5.20 -30.38
CA LEU A 71 -11.37 -6.62 -30.26
C LEU A 71 -11.73 -7.14 -31.66
N SER A 72 -10.78 -7.77 -32.33
CA SER A 72 -11.03 -8.47 -33.59
C SER A 72 -11.90 -9.71 -33.32
N LEU A 73 -13.18 -9.63 -33.70
CA LEU A 73 -14.12 -10.77 -33.77
C LEU A 73 -14.19 -11.29 -35.21
#